data_AF-A0A151R4D3-F1
#
_entry.id   AF-A0A151R4D3-F1
#
_cell.length_a   1.000
_cell.length_b   1.000
_cell.length_c   1.000
_cell.angle_alpha   90.00
_cell.angle_beta   90.00
_cell.angle_gamma   90.00
#
_symmetry.space_group_name_H-M   'P 1'
#
loop_
_entity.id
_entity.type
_entity.pdbx_description
1 polymer ?
#
loop_
_entity_poly.entity_id
_entity_poly.type
_entity_poly.pdbx_seq_one_letter_code
_entity_poly.pdbx_strand_id
1 'polypeptide(L)'
;MGASSSRLHPPQKQHPLLYERTTKLEDTLQQFMQLSLQNQKNTNASIKNLEVQVGQLAKQLADQQSGSFSTNTKTNPKEHCKVVSTRSGKKFGENNQNKKM
;
A
#
# COMPACT_ATOMS: atom_id res chain seq x y z
N MET A 1 50.38 80.08 -19.70
CA MET A 1 50.25 78.69 -20.19
C MET A 1 49.67 77.88 -19.04
N GLY A 2 48.37 77.62 -19.07
CA GLY A 2 47.61 77.06 -17.95
C GLY A 2 47.69 75.53 -17.90
N ALA A 3 47.78 74.99 -16.68
CA ALA A 3 47.82 73.56 -16.43
C ALA A 3 46.48 72.89 -16.78
N SER A 4 46.53 71.87 -17.64
CA SER A 4 45.40 70.99 -17.94
C SER A 4 45.07 70.15 -16.71
N SER A 5 43.91 70.45 -16.11
CA SER A 5 43.34 69.71 -14.99
C SER A 5 42.64 68.45 -15.53
N SER A 6 43.27 67.30 -15.36
CA SER A 6 42.69 65.99 -15.67
C SER A 6 41.56 65.69 -14.69
N ARG A 7 40.30 65.84 -15.12
CA ARG A 7 39.15 65.37 -14.34
C ARG A 7 39.15 63.84 -14.28
N LEU A 8 39.50 63.29 -13.13
CA LEU A 8 39.27 61.88 -12.80
C LEU A 8 37.76 61.63 -12.73
N HIS A 9 37.24 60.82 -13.64
CA HIS A 9 35.87 60.30 -13.58
C HIS A 9 35.80 59.22 -12.48
N PRO A 10 34.80 59.23 -11.58
CA PRO A 10 34.59 58.12 -10.65
C PRO A 10 34.05 56.89 -11.39
N PRO A 11 34.42 55.65 -11.00
CA PRO A 11 33.89 54.43 -11.61
C PRO A 11 32.39 54.27 -11.29
N GLN A 12 31.61 53.91 -12.31
CA GLN A 12 30.17 53.71 -12.21
C GLN A 12 29.80 52.55 -11.28
N LYS A 13 28.76 52.77 -10.47
CA LYS A 13 28.17 51.83 -9.49
C LYS A 13 27.44 50.65 -10.16
N GLN A 14 28.14 49.71 -10.80
CA GLN A 14 27.53 48.46 -11.32
C GLN A 14 27.34 47.37 -10.24
N HIS A 15 27.91 47.57 -9.05
CA HIS A 15 27.87 46.62 -7.93
C HIS A 15 26.47 46.26 -7.40
N PRO A 16 25.47 47.15 -7.32
CA PRO A 16 24.16 46.80 -6.74
C PRO A 16 23.38 45.77 -7.56
N LEU A 17 23.46 45.85 -8.89
CA LEU A 17 22.63 45.06 -9.80
C LEU A 17 23.15 43.62 -9.94
N LEU A 18 24.47 43.41 -9.83
CA LEU A 18 25.05 42.07 -9.78
C LEU A 18 24.70 41.36 -8.48
N TYR A 19 24.76 42.05 -7.34
CA TYR A 19 24.38 41.48 -6.05
C TYR A 19 22.90 41.08 -6.01
N GLU A 20 22.01 41.93 -6.54
CA GLU A 20 20.59 41.59 -6.63
C GLU A 20 20.33 40.35 -7.49
N ARG A 21 21.04 40.22 -8.62
CA ARG A 21 20.94 39.02 -9.47
C ARG A 21 21.46 37.77 -8.77
N THR A 22 22.60 37.87 -8.05
CA THR A 22 23.15 36.73 -7.33
C THR A 22 22.23 36.29 -6.20
N THR A 23 21.68 37.21 -5.41
CA THR A 23 20.74 36.88 -4.33
C THR A 23 19.46 36.25 -4.87
N LYS A 24 18.87 36.78 -5.95
CA LYS A 24 17.67 36.16 -6.57
C LYS A 24 17.92 34.74 -7.06
N LEU A 25 19.11 34.46 -7.60
CA LEU A 25 19.50 33.11 -8.01
C LEU A 25 19.67 32.17 -6.81
N GLU A 26 20.31 32.64 -5.74
CA GLU A 26 20.46 31.90 -4.49
C GLU A 26 19.10 31.55 -3.88
N ASP A 27 18.19 32.53 -3.79
CA ASP A 27 16.83 32.33 -3.29
C ASP A 27 16.05 31.31 -4.13
N THR A 28 16.16 31.41 -5.47
CA THR A 28 15.50 30.49 -6.39
C THR A 28 16.03 29.06 -6.22
N LEU A 29 17.34 28.90 -6.04
CA LEU A 29 17.97 27.60 -5.80
C LEU A 29 17.52 27.00 -4.46
N GLN A 30 17.49 27.81 -3.40
CA GLN A 30 17.00 27.38 -2.09
C GLN A 30 15.54 26.94 -2.16
N GLN A 31 14.69 27.74 -2.83
CA GLN A 31 13.29 27.41 -3.01
C GLN A 31 13.11 26.09 -3.78
N PHE A 32 13.88 25.89 -4.85
CA PHE A 32 13.85 24.65 -5.62
C PHE A 32 14.26 23.43 -4.76
N MET A 33 15.36 23.54 -4.00
CA MET A 33 15.80 22.46 -3.11
C MET A 33 14.73 22.12 -2.05
N GLN A 34 14.11 23.14 -1.46
CA GLN A 34 13.07 22.95 -0.46
C GLN A 34 11.83 22.27 -1.05
N LEU A 35 11.36 22.73 -2.22
CA LEU A 35 10.23 22.12 -2.92
C LEU A 35 10.53 20.67 -3.33
N SER A 36 11.75 20.41 -3.78
CA SER A 36 12.20 19.06 -4.14
C SER A 36 12.18 18.12 -2.93
N LEU A 37 12.72 18.56 -1.78
CA LEU A 37 12.67 17.78 -0.55
C LEU A 37 11.24 17.56 -0.06
N GLN A 38 10.37 18.57 -0.15
CA GLN A 38 8.97 18.43 0.24
C GLN A 38 8.24 17.43 -0.67
N ASN A 39 8.46 17.50 -1.98
CA ASN A 39 7.90 16.53 -2.92
C ASN A 39 8.39 15.11 -2.64
N GLN A 40 9.68 14.93 -2.33
CA GLN A 40 10.20 13.62 -1.92
C GLN A 40 9.51 13.09 -0.66
N LYS A 41 9.32 13.94 0.37
CA LYS A 41 8.59 13.56 1.60
C LYS A 41 7.14 13.15 1.29
N ASN A 42 6.46 13.91 0.45
CA ASN A 42 5.10 13.61 0.03
C ASN A 42 5.02 12.27 -0.71
N THR A 43 5.94 12.02 -1.66
CA THR A 43 6.03 10.73 -2.37
C THR A 43 6.29 9.58 -1.41
N ASN A 44 7.23 9.71 -0.47
CA ASN A 44 7.52 8.68 0.52
C ASN A 44 6.30 8.38 1.41
N ALA A 45 5.54 9.41 1.81
CA ALA A 45 4.30 9.24 2.56
C ALA A 45 3.23 8.51 1.75
N SER A 46 3.04 8.89 0.48
CA SER A 46 2.12 8.23 -0.43
C SER A 46 2.47 6.76 -0.64
N ILE A 47 3.75 6.43 -0.83
CA ILE A 47 4.23 5.04 -0.96
C ILE A 47 3.88 4.25 0.30
N LYS A 48 4.21 4.75 1.50
CA LYS A 48 3.87 4.08 2.76
C LYS A 48 2.37 3.86 2.93
N ASN A 49 1.55 4.84 2.58
CA ASN A 49 0.09 4.70 2.64
C ASN A 49 -0.43 3.61 1.69
N LEU A 50 0.17 3.50 0.50
CA LEU A 50 -0.17 2.44 -0.45
C LEU A 50 0.29 1.07 0.06
N GLU A 51 1.49 0.96 0.64
CA GLU A 51 1.98 -0.29 1.26
C GLU A 51 1.01 -0.79 2.33
N VAL A 52 0.52 0.11 3.20
CA VAL A 52 -0.47 -0.25 4.23
C VAL A 52 -1.79 -0.71 3.60
N GLN A 53 -2.32 0.03 2.62
CA GLN A 53 -3.59 -0.33 1.96
C GLN A 53 -3.49 -1.69 1.25
N VAL A 54 -2.41 -1.93 0.51
CA VAL A 54 -2.15 -3.21 -0.16
C VAL A 54 -2.00 -4.34 0.86
N GLY A 55 -1.29 -4.11 1.97
CA GLY A 55 -1.18 -5.09 3.05
C GLY A 55 -2.53 -5.46 3.68
N GLN A 56 -3.41 -4.47 3.88
CA GLN A 56 -4.77 -4.70 4.37
C GLN A 56 -5.63 -5.49 3.36
N LEU A 57 -5.56 -5.14 2.08
CA LEU A 57 -6.26 -5.88 1.02
C LEU A 57 -5.78 -7.34 0.94
N ALA A 58 -4.48 -7.58 1.02
CA ALA A 58 -3.91 -8.93 1.03
C ALA A 58 -4.40 -9.74 2.23
N LYS A 59 -4.49 -9.12 3.42
CA LYS A 59 -5.06 -9.74 4.62
C LYS A 59 -6.54 -10.10 4.41
N GLN A 60 -7.35 -9.17 3.92
CA GLN A 60 -8.77 -9.42 3.64
C GLN A 60 -8.96 -10.57 2.65
N LEU A 61 -8.14 -10.65 1.61
CA LEU A 61 -8.20 -11.73 0.62
C LEU A 61 -7.83 -13.10 1.24
N ALA A 62 -6.82 -13.14 2.11
CA ALA A 62 -6.45 -14.35 2.83
C ALA A 62 -7.55 -14.79 3.81
N ASP A 63 -8.13 -13.85 4.55
CA ASP A 63 -9.22 -14.10 5.48
C ASP A 63 -10.49 -14.57 4.74
N GLN A 64 -10.79 -14.02 3.55
CA GLN A 64 -11.89 -14.48 2.69
C GLN A 64 -11.69 -15.90 2.17
N GLN A 65 -10.48 -16.30 1.79
CA GLN A 65 -10.18 -17.68 1.39
C GLN A 65 -10.20 -18.65 2.57
N SER A 66 -9.87 -18.17 3.78
CA SER A 66 -10.02 -18.93 5.02
C SER A 66 -11.48 -19.02 5.49
N GLY A 67 -12.38 -18.22 4.91
CA GLY A 67 -13.82 -18.38 5.02
C GLY A 67 -14.27 -19.60 4.25
N SER A 68 -14.12 -20.77 4.88
CA SER A 68 -14.83 -22.03 4.66
C SER A 68 -15.55 -22.09 3.31
N PHE A 69 -15.14 -23.03 2.45
CA PHE A 69 -16.14 -23.79 1.72
C PHE A 69 -17.12 -24.29 2.78
N SER A 70 -18.17 -23.50 3.04
CA SER A 70 -19.28 -23.92 3.85
C SER A 70 -19.87 -25.00 2.99
N THR A 71 -19.43 -26.23 3.25
CA THR A 71 -19.94 -27.41 2.62
C THR A 71 -21.42 -27.33 2.91
N ASN A 72 -22.19 -26.87 1.93
CA ASN A 72 -23.64 -26.71 1.99
C ASN A 72 -24.32 -28.09 1.96
N THR A 73 -23.62 -29.11 2.45
CA THR A 73 -24.17 -30.39 2.83
C THR A 73 -24.97 -30.15 4.10
N LYS A 74 -26.19 -29.64 3.94
CA LYS A 74 -27.24 -29.93 4.91
C LYS A 74 -27.45 -31.44 4.89
N THR A 75 -27.39 -32.08 6.06
CA THR A 75 -27.82 -33.47 6.20
C THR A 75 -29.22 -33.61 5.62
N ASN A 76 -29.39 -34.50 4.64
CA ASN A 76 -30.68 -34.74 4.01
C ASN A 76 -31.66 -35.21 5.09
N PRO A 77 -32.75 -34.48 5.38
CA PRO A 77 -33.72 -34.89 6.41
C PRO A 77 -34.37 -36.25 6.13
N LYS A 78 -34.30 -36.72 4.87
CA LYS A 78 -34.75 -38.04 4.45
C LYS A 78 -33.66 -39.10 4.64
N GLU A 79 -33.05 -39.19 5.82
CA GLU A 79 -32.29 -40.38 6.24
C GLU A 79 -33.22 -41.58 6.47
N HIS A 80 -34.05 -41.91 5.48
CA HIS A 80 -34.72 -43.20 5.41
C HIS A 80 -33.73 -44.13 4.73
N CYS A 81 -32.73 -44.57 5.49
CA CYS A 81 -31.87 -45.67 5.06
C CYS A 81 -32.79 -46.88 4.86
N LYS A 82 -33.18 -47.16 3.62
CA LYS A 82 -33.92 -48.39 3.30
C LYS A 82 -32.93 -49.53 3.55
N VAL A 83 -33.17 -50.29 4.62
CA VAL A 83 -32.40 -51.50 4.94
C VAL A 83 -32.47 -52.44 3.73
N VAL A 84 -31.38 -52.53 2.99
CA VAL A 84 -31.25 -53.51 1.91
C VAL A 84 -30.94 -54.86 2.55
N SER A 85 -31.84 -55.82 2.33
CA SER A 85 -31.63 -57.20 2.74
C SER A 85 -31.02 -57.95 1.56
N THR A 86 -29.91 -58.67 1.78
CA THR A 86 -29.35 -59.55 0.75
C THR A 86 -30.23 -60.78 0.57
N ARG A 87 -30.12 -61.48 -0.58
CA ARG A 87 -30.82 -62.77 -0.82
C ARG A 87 -30.46 -63.85 0.22
N SER A 88 -29.34 -63.69 0.91
CA SER A 88 -28.90 -64.54 2.02
C SER A 88 -29.43 -64.14 3.40
N GLY A 89 -30.32 -63.13 3.48
CA GLY A 89 -30.99 -62.73 4.72
C GLY A 89 -30.19 -61.78 5.63
N LYS A 90 -29.00 -61.32 5.22
CA LYS A 90 -28.21 -60.38 6.03
C LYS A 90 -28.76 -58.96 5.87
N LYS A 91 -29.10 -58.33 6.98
CA LYS A 91 -29.53 -56.93 7.04
C LYS A 91 -28.36 -56.08 7.53
N PHE A 92 -28.07 -54.99 6.83
CA PHE A 92 -27.09 -54.01 7.27
C PHE A 92 -27.79 -52.89 8.06
N GLY A 93 -27.38 -52.69 9.32
CA GLY A 93 -27.92 -51.65 10.21
C GLY A 93 -28.21 -52.10 11.64
N GLU A 94 -28.22 -53.39 11.95
CA GLU A 94 -28.32 -53.88 13.34
C GLU A 94 -26.92 -53.99 13.95
N ASN A 95 -26.62 -53.06 14.86
CA ASN A 95 -25.51 -53.21 15.79
C ASN A 95 -25.81 -54.44 16.65
N ASN A 96 -25.04 -55.51 16.45
CA ASN A 96 -25.07 -56.73 17.25
C ASN A 96 -24.88 -56.39 18.74
N GLN A 97 -25.98 -56.35 19.48
CA GLN A 97 -25.92 -56.53 20.93
C GLN A 97 -25.77 -58.01 21.19
N ASN A 98 -24.55 -58.37 21.58
CA ASN A 98 -24.14 -59.64 22.14
C ASN A 98 -25.27 -60.37 22.87
N LYS A 99 -25.64 -61.56 22.39
CA LYS A 99 -26.20 -62.60 23.26
C LYS A 99 -25.18 -63.72 23.40
N LYS A 100 -24.40 -63.61 24.47
CA LYS A 100 -23.60 -64.67 25.07
C LYS A 100 -24.55 -65.77 25.58
N MET A 101 -24.28 -67.02 25.24
CA MET A 101 -24.24 -68.23 26.09
C MET A 101 -23.91 -69.41 25.18
#